data_AF-U3C7X8-F1
#
_entry.id   AF-U3C7X8-F1
#
_cell.length_a   1.000
_cell.length_b   1.000
_cell.length_c   1.000
_cell.angle_alpha   90.00
_cell.angle_beta   90.00
_cell.angle_gamma   90.00
#
_symmetry.space_group_name_H-M   'P 1'
#
loop_
_entity.id
_entity.type
_entity.pdbx_description
1 polymer ?
#
loop_
_entity_poly.entity_id
_entity_poly.type
_entity_poly.pdbx_seq_one_letter_code
_entity_poly.pdbx_strand_id
1 'polypeptide(L)'
;MNTPKKYLSAFLFTVIIAGLLFYYASLGKSTPISAFVINNTLTQSLDGQRRYLTVHFESIGQRRVLVPVTANCPESFLVTFSQVRRPFIEPSFTFLHCKPPIPSAN
;
A
#
# COMPACT_ATOMS: atom_id res chain seq x y z
N MET A 1 -12.25 51.23 0.74
CA MET A 1 -12.64 50.99 -0.66
C MET A 1 -11.85 49.80 -1.18
N ASN A 2 -12.58 48.74 -1.53
CA ASN A 2 -12.07 47.43 -1.94
C ASN A 2 -11.12 47.60 -3.12
N THR A 3 -9.87 47.13 -2.98
CA THR A 3 -8.92 47.12 -4.09
C THR A 3 -9.11 45.79 -4.83
N PRO A 4 -9.81 45.77 -5.99
CA PRO A 4 -10.15 44.52 -6.69
C PRO A 4 -8.92 43.65 -7.00
N LYS A 5 -7.75 44.30 -7.16
CA LYS A 5 -6.44 43.66 -7.33
C LYS A 5 -6.04 42.73 -6.17
N LYS A 6 -6.38 43.08 -4.92
CA LYS A 6 -6.07 42.24 -3.75
C LYS A 6 -6.89 40.96 -3.74
N TYR A 7 -8.17 41.06 -4.10
CA TYR A 7 -9.05 39.90 -4.22
C TYR A 7 -8.64 38.98 -5.37
N LEU A 8 -8.23 39.56 -6.51
CA LEU A 8 -7.71 38.78 -7.63
C LEU A 8 -6.43 38.00 -7.25
N SER A 9 -5.51 38.65 -6.56
CA SER A 9 -4.26 38.02 -6.09
C SER A 9 -4.54 36.88 -5.09
N ALA A 10 -5.41 37.12 -4.12
CA ALA A 10 -5.82 36.09 -3.15
C ALA A 10 -6.49 34.90 -3.84
N PHE A 11 -7.36 35.14 -4.82
CA PHE A 11 -8.01 34.09 -5.59
C PHE A 11 -6.99 33.24 -6.35
N LEU A 12 -6.05 33.86 -7.07
CA LEU A 12 -4.99 33.13 -7.79
C LEU A 12 -4.15 32.27 -6.84
N PHE A 13 -3.78 32.81 -5.67
CA PHE A 13 -3.02 32.05 -4.68
C PHE A 13 -3.80 30.83 -4.17
N THR A 14 -5.10 31.00 -3.88
CA THR A 14 -5.95 29.86 -3.47
C THR A 14 -6.09 28.81 -4.56
N VAL A 15 -6.19 29.21 -5.84
CA VAL A 15 -6.25 28.28 -6.97
C VAL A 15 -4.95 27.49 -7.10
N ILE A 16 -3.79 28.14 -6.93
CA ILE A 16 -2.49 27.46 -6.97
C ILE A 16 -2.38 26.43 -5.83
N ILE A 17 -2.75 26.81 -4.60
CA ILE A 17 -2.73 25.88 -3.46
C ILE A 17 -3.69 24.71 -3.70
N ALA A 18 -4.91 24.99 -4.15
CA ALA A 18 -5.89 23.94 -4.45
C ALA A 18 -5.36 22.98 -5.53
N GLY A 19 -4.79 23.52 -6.62
CA GLY A 19 -4.18 22.71 -7.69
C GLY A 19 -3.05 21.83 -7.17
N LEU A 20 -2.20 22.36 -6.29
CA LEU A 20 -1.11 21.62 -5.66
C LEU A 20 -1.65 20.49 -4.76
N LEU A 21 -2.66 20.77 -3.92
CA LEU A 21 -3.32 19.76 -3.09
C LEU A 21 -3.96 18.65 -3.93
N PHE A 22 -4.67 19.02 -5.01
CA PHE A 22 -5.27 18.05 -5.94
C PHE A 22 -4.21 17.18 -6.62
N TYR A 23 -3.10 17.78 -7.03
CA TYR A 23 -1.98 17.04 -7.58
C TYR A 23 -1.47 16.01 -6.58
N TYR A 24 -1.13 16.41 -5.34
CA TYR A 24 -0.66 15.48 -4.31
C TYR A 24 -1.67 14.38 -3.96
N ALA A 25 -2.97 14.70 -3.93
CA ALA A 25 -4.01 13.70 -3.69
C ALA A 25 -4.07 12.63 -4.80
N SER A 26 -3.83 13.03 -6.06
CA SER A 26 -3.83 12.14 -7.23
C SER A 26 -2.65 11.16 -7.27
N LEU A 27 -1.57 11.42 -6.51
CA LEU A 27 -0.39 10.55 -6.50
C LEU A 27 -0.61 9.20 -5.78
N GLY A 28 -1.70 9.05 -5.03
CA GLY A 28 -2.07 7.81 -4.34
C GLY A 28 -2.60 6.72 -5.26
N LYS A 29 -1.77 6.20 -6.18
CA LYS A 29 -2.17 5.09 -7.05
C LYS A 29 -1.99 3.75 -6.33
N SER A 30 -3.01 2.90 -6.47
CA SER A 30 -3.00 1.53 -5.98
C SER A 30 -2.47 0.62 -7.09
N THR A 31 -1.30 0.01 -6.88
CA THR A 31 -0.67 -0.89 -7.84
C THR A 31 -0.53 -2.30 -7.25
N PRO A 32 -0.91 -3.36 -7.98
CA PRO A 32 -0.66 -4.72 -7.53
C PRO A 32 0.85 -5.00 -7.53
N ILE A 33 1.34 -5.62 -6.45
CA ILE A 33 2.72 -6.05 -6.30
C ILE A 33 2.75 -7.47 -5.74
N SER A 34 3.59 -8.33 -6.32
CA SER A 34 3.72 -9.73 -5.91
C SER A 34 4.94 -9.93 -5.02
N ALA A 35 4.85 -10.88 -4.09
CA ALA A 35 5.91 -11.25 -3.17
C ALA A 35 5.84 -12.73 -2.81
N PHE A 36 6.98 -13.34 -2.50
CA PHE A 36 7.05 -14.72 -2.03
C PHE A 36 6.93 -14.79 -0.52
N VAL A 37 6.15 -15.75 -0.01
CA VAL A 37 6.05 -16.00 1.44
C VAL A 37 7.29 -16.74 1.91
N ILE A 38 8.02 -16.13 2.84
CA ILE A 38 9.18 -16.74 3.51
C ILE A 38 8.73 -17.47 4.77
N ASN A 39 7.86 -16.85 5.57
CA ASN A 39 7.39 -17.41 6.84
C ASN A 39 5.97 -16.89 7.14
N ASN A 40 5.17 -17.72 7.81
CA ASN A 40 3.83 -17.41 8.26
C ASN A 40 3.74 -17.57 9.78
N THR A 41 3.40 -16.49 10.49
CA THR A 41 3.27 -16.48 11.94
C THR A 41 1.86 -16.08 12.35
N LEU A 42 1.14 -16.96 13.03
CA LEU A 42 -0.16 -16.67 13.64
C LEU A 42 0.05 -16.40 15.13
N THR A 43 -0.33 -15.21 15.59
CA THR A 43 -0.30 -14.84 17.01
C THR A 43 -1.72 -14.76 17.55
N GLN A 44 -1.94 -15.22 18.77
CA GLN A 44 -3.20 -15.08 19.49
C GLN A 44 -3.06 -14.01 20.57
N SER A 45 -4.00 -13.06 20.59
CA SER A 45 -4.15 -12.05 21.65
C SER A 45 -5.53 -12.19 22.29
N LEU A 46 -5.76 -11.45 23.37
CA LEU A 46 -7.08 -11.29 24.00
C LEU A 46 -8.13 -10.74 23.01
N ASP A 47 -7.71 -9.89 22.08
CA ASP A 47 -8.58 -9.28 21.06
C ASP A 47 -8.82 -10.18 19.83
N GLY A 48 -8.24 -11.39 19.81
CA GLY A 48 -8.36 -12.34 18.70
C GLY A 48 -7.04 -12.68 18.04
N GLN A 49 -7.13 -13.29 16.85
CA GLN A 49 -5.99 -13.80 16.11
C GLN A 49 -5.46 -12.78 15.10
N ARG A 50 -4.14 -12.73 14.94
CA ARG A 50 -3.46 -11.92 13.91
C ARG A 50 -2.47 -12.79 13.16
N ARG A 51 -2.57 -12.79 11.83
CA ARG A 51 -1.61 -13.49 10.96
C ARG A 51 -0.64 -12.48 10.36
N TYR A 52 0.64 -12.75 10.54
CA TYR A 52 1.73 -12.00 9.95
C TYR A 52 2.44 -12.88 8.91
N LEU A 53 2.57 -12.38 7.70
CA LEU A 53 3.42 -12.99 6.68
C LEU A 53 4.72 -12.22 6.59
N THR A 54 5.83 -12.94 6.63
CA THR A 54 7.13 -12.42 6.23
C THR A 54 7.28 -12.73 4.75
N VAL A 55 7.27 -11.69 3.92
CA VAL A 55 7.31 -11.82 2.46
C VAL A 55 8.56 -11.18 1.89
N HIS A 56 9.06 -11.72 0.77
CA HIS A 56 10.13 -11.16 -0.01
C HIS A 56 9.57 -10.49 -1.27
N PHE A 57 9.71 -9.17 -1.36
CA PHE A 57 9.47 -8.42 -2.59
C PHE A 57 10.77 -8.32 -3.37
N GLU A 58 10.76 -8.61 -4.66
CA GLU A 58 11.95 -8.43 -5.51
C GLU A 58 12.48 -6.99 -5.52
N SER A 59 11.58 -6.01 -5.37
CA SER A 59 11.93 -4.58 -5.47
C SER A 59 12.22 -3.88 -4.14
N ILE A 60 11.74 -4.40 -3.01
CA ILE A 60 11.78 -3.72 -1.70
C ILE A 60 12.45 -4.60 -0.64
N GLY A 61 12.76 -5.85 -0.97
CA GLY A 61 13.33 -6.83 -0.04
C GLY A 61 12.28 -7.43 0.90
N GLN A 62 12.75 -7.90 2.05
CA GLN A 62 11.93 -8.60 3.02
C GLN A 62 11.09 -7.63 3.87
N ARG A 63 9.79 -7.91 3.99
CA ARG A 63 8.88 -7.15 4.85
C ARG A 63 7.90 -8.06 5.57
N ARG A 64 7.51 -7.65 6.78
CA ARG A 64 6.45 -8.29 7.55
C ARG A 64 5.15 -7.53 7.31
N VAL A 65 4.12 -8.24 6.86
CA VAL A 65 2.81 -7.67 6.53
C VAL A 65 1.71 -8.40 7.29
N LEU A 66 0.71 -7.64 7.74
CA LEU A 66 -0.49 -8.19 8.38
C LEU A 66 -1.44 -8.68 7.29
N VAL A 67 -1.99 -9.88 7.48
CA VAL A 67 -2.87 -10.53 6.52
C VAL A 67 -4.09 -11.10 7.26
N PRO A 68 -5.27 -11.18 6.62
CA PRO A 68 -6.43 -11.82 7.23
C PRO A 68 -6.12 -13.25 7.71
N VAL A 69 -6.64 -13.61 8.88
CA VAL A 69 -6.48 -14.95 9.47
C VAL A 69 -7.15 -16.05 8.66
N THR A 70 -8.06 -15.70 7.75
CA THR A 70 -8.70 -16.63 6.80
C THR A 70 -7.80 -16.97 5.61
N ALA A 71 -6.78 -16.16 5.31
CA ALA A 71 -5.88 -16.40 4.19
C ALA A 71 -4.85 -17.47 4.56
N ASN A 72 -4.97 -18.65 3.95
CA ASN A 72 -4.01 -19.74 4.13
C ASN A 72 -2.91 -19.64 3.06
N CYS A 73 -1.78 -19.04 3.44
CA CYS A 73 -0.59 -18.92 2.61
C CYS A 73 0.59 -19.60 3.31
N PRO A 74 0.93 -20.84 2.94
CA PRO A 74 2.16 -21.46 3.41
C PRO A 74 3.38 -20.81 2.75
N GLU A 75 4.57 -21.21 3.20
CA GLU A 75 5.84 -20.78 2.64
C GLU A 75 5.92 -21.13 1.15
N SER A 76 6.74 -20.39 0.38
CA SER A 76 6.90 -20.47 -1.08
C SER A 76 5.72 -20.03 -1.95
N PHE A 77 4.59 -19.63 -1.36
CA PHE A 77 3.46 -19.13 -2.14
C PHE A 77 3.70 -17.72 -2.67
N LEU A 78 3.11 -17.42 -3.83
CA LEU A 78 3.11 -16.09 -4.41
C LEU A 78 1.88 -15.33 -3.91
N VAL A 79 2.12 -14.25 -3.16
CA VAL A 79 1.06 -13.39 -2.64
C VAL A 79 1.07 -12.08 -3.40
N THR A 80 -0.11 -11.65 -3.82
CA THR A 80 -0.31 -10.34 -4.45
C THR A 80 -0.93 -9.38 -3.44
N PHE A 81 -0.28 -8.24 -3.28
CA PHE A 81 -0.73 -7.13 -2.44
C PHE A 81 -1.13 -5.95 -3.32
N SER A 82 -2.13 -5.20 -2.88
CA SER A 82 -2.42 -3.87 -3.39
C SER A 82 -1.56 -2.88 -2.63
N GLN A 83 -0.57 -2.29 -3.29
CA GLN A 83 0.30 -1.28 -2.70
C GLN A 83 -0.23 0.11 -3.05
N VAL A 84 -0.51 0.92 -2.04
CA VAL A 84 -0.77 2.36 -2.23
C VAL A 84 0.49 3.11 -1.86
N ARG A 85 1.13 3.74 -2.86
CA ARG A 85 2.27 4.64 -2.63
C ARG A 85 1.77 6.07 -2.62
N ARG A 86 2.14 6.82 -1.59
CA ARG A 86 1.94 8.27 -1.51
C ARG A 86 3.28 8.93 -1.24
N PRO A 87 3.52 10.13 -1.77
CA PRO A 87 4.70 10.91 -1.41
C PRO A 87 4.75 11.11 0.11
N PHE A 88 5.93 10.95 0.71
CA PHE A 88 6.19 11.22 2.13
C PHE A 88 5.44 10.33 3.17
N ILE A 89 4.73 9.27 2.73
CA ILE A 89 4.03 8.33 3.63
C ILE A 89 4.52 6.91 3.34
N GLU A 90 4.65 6.09 4.39
CA GLU A 90 5.00 4.68 4.22
C GLU A 90 3.96 3.95 3.35
N PRO A 91 4.40 3.05 2.45
CA PRO A 91 3.48 2.33 1.59
C PRO A 91 2.57 1.41 2.41
N SER A 92 1.26 1.52 2.19
CA SER A 92 0.30 0.59 2.77
C SER A 92 0.11 -0.61 1.84
N PHE A 93 0.16 -1.82 2.42
CA PHE A 93 -0.06 -3.08 1.69
C PHE A 93 -1.40 -3.67 2.12
N THR A 94 -2.30 -3.89 1.16
CA THR A 94 -3.57 -4.59 1.38
C THR A 94 -3.47 -5.96 0.73
N PHE A 95 -3.77 -7.03 1.47
CA PHE A 95 -3.79 -8.38 0.93
C PHE A 95 -4.89 -8.52 -0.13
N LEU A 96 -4.56 -9.05 -1.31
CA LEU A 96 -5.55 -9.37 -2.35
C LEU A 96 -5.78 -10.88 -2.43
N HIS A 97 -4.76 -11.63 -2.80
CA HIS A 97 -4.88 -13.08 -2.97
C HIS A 97 -3.51 -13.77 -2.91
N CYS A 98 -3.58 -15.09 -2.82
CA CYS A 98 -2.44 -15.97 -2.64
C CYS A 98 -2.59 -17.13 -3.62
N LYS A 99 -1.52 -17.49 -4.31
CA LYS A 99 -1.49 -18.59 -5.27
C LYS A 99 -0.30 -19.50 -4.99
N PRO A 100 -0.46 -20.83 -5.20
CA PRO A 100 0.68 -21.73 -5.13
C PRO A 100 1.74 -21.30 -6.16
N PRO A 101 3.04 -21.55 -5.88
CA PRO A 101 4.08 -21.34 -6.87
C PRO A 101 3.76 -22.20 -8.09
N ILE A 102 3.80 -21.60 -9.28
CA ILE A 102 3.65 -22.35 -10.53
C ILE A 102 4.84 -23.30 -10.58
N PRO A 103 4.64 -24.63 -10.67
CA PRO A 103 5.76 -25.54 -10.85
C PRO A 103 6.44 -25.16 -12.16
N SER A 104 7.72 -24.81 -12.10
CA SER A 104 8.54 -24.68 -13.30
C SER A 104 8.50 -26.04 -14.01
N ALA A 105 7.84 -26.11 -15.16
CA ALA A 105 7.96 -27.25 -16.04
C ALA A 105 9.45 -27.40 -16.39
N ASN A 106 10.05 -28.50 -15.95
CA ASN A 106 11.37 -28.94 -16.37
C ASN A 106 11.42 -29.17 -17.88
#